data_AF-A0A1Z5IVL2-F1
#
_entry.id   AF-A0A1Z5IVL2-F1
#
_cell.length_a   1.000
_cell.length_b   1.000
_cell.length_c   1.000
_cell.angle_alpha   90.00
_cell.angle_beta   90.00
_cell.angle_gamma   90.00
#
_symmetry.space_group_name_H-M   'P 1'
#
loop_
_entity.id
_entity.type
_entity.pdbx_description
1 polymer ?
#
loop_
_entity_poly.entity_id
_entity_poly.type
_entity_poly.pdbx_seq_one_letter_code
_entity_poly.pdbx_strand_id
1 'polypeptide(L)'
;MPRYDIVDISNNNGYISTTTFRAMRCKGVKAIISKVSEDTYYYDPTAKGNLSRAKSMGLKIHGYHFARFTTVSGAKSEAYYAVKCARAARVPKGAVLVCDFESYNRGWTENGATTRAFAKIIKAAGYRYDLYTMGGWTNSVSINNSGRAGWIANYPYHPSGMKLYSSYNAWQWTSGAHFTGSSSRFDVSVAYSDFYTKGATSAKPKNKHEYFDWNPAWIYPRFTVAAYRTKAEVGHGKGIVKYYKPYTKLHVKQLIKSKSTKYAVFQLTNGLFVTANRAWINNLYYTTSKGAVKRVKSVHGTNKYKSKKFDKKHLVASFRAGTLFDVAKVVKVGSVTRLQLSDGTYISGNKLINNFVK
;
A
#
# COMPACT_ATOMS: atom_id res chain seq x y z
N MET A 1 -9.80 -9.68 32.27
CA MET A 1 -9.21 -8.57 31.47
C MET A 1 -9.60 -8.71 29.99
N PRO A 2 -9.77 -7.60 29.26
CA PRO A 2 -9.91 -7.64 27.80
C PRO A 2 -8.68 -8.27 27.13
N ARG A 3 -8.85 -8.70 25.86
CA ARG A 3 -7.77 -9.35 25.10
C ARG A 3 -6.68 -8.35 24.69
N TYR A 4 -5.47 -8.87 24.50
CA TYR A 4 -4.28 -8.13 24.11
C TYR A 4 -4.04 -8.18 22.59
N ASP A 5 -5.07 -8.14 21.75
CA ASP A 5 -4.90 -8.49 20.32
C ASP A 5 -3.95 -7.56 19.56
N ILE A 6 -3.89 -6.29 19.94
CA ILE A 6 -3.11 -5.25 19.26
C ILE A 6 -2.33 -4.47 20.32
N VAL A 7 -1.06 -4.19 20.01
CA VAL A 7 -0.25 -3.20 20.72
C VAL A 7 0.13 -2.09 19.75
N ASP A 8 -0.02 -0.85 20.17
CA ASP A 8 0.50 0.30 19.43
C ASP A 8 1.70 0.92 20.14
N ILE A 9 2.62 1.47 19.33
CA ILE A 9 3.95 1.90 19.76
C ILE A 9 4.38 3.17 19.04
N SER A 10 5.32 3.90 19.62
CA SER A 10 5.96 5.08 19.04
C SER A 10 7.41 5.23 19.51
N ASN A 11 8.04 6.33 19.12
CA ASN A 11 9.31 6.79 19.67
C ASN A 11 9.34 6.87 21.20
N ASN A 12 8.19 7.02 21.87
CA ASN A 12 8.12 7.03 23.34
C ASN A 12 8.46 5.67 23.96
N ASN A 13 8.32 4.57 23.21
CA ASN A 13 8.75 3.24 23.65
C ASN A 13 10.22 2.97 23.33
N GLY A 14 10.89 3.84 22.56
CA GLY A 14 12.28 3.69 22.15
C GLY A 14 12.56 2.39 21.39
N TYR A 15 13.69 1.75 21.72
CA TYR A 15 14.05 0.46 21.16
C TYR A 15 13.24 -0.66 21.82
N ILE A 16 12.54 -1.47 21.00
CA ILE A 16 11.85 -2.67 21.47
C ILE A 16 12.54 -3.92 20.91
N SER A 17 12.94 -4.82 21.80
CA SER A 17 13.68 -6.04 21.48
C SER A 17 12.79 -7.12 20.87
N THR A 18 13.39 -8.10 20.18
CA THR A 18 12.68 -9.30 19.71
C THR A 18 12.16 -10.15 20.88
N THR A 19 12.82 -10.14 22.03
CA THR A 19 12.34 -10.78 23.27
C THR A 19 11.02 -10.16 23.72
N THR A 20 10.91 -8.83 23.73
CA THR A 20 9.66 -8.13 24.07
C THR A 20 8.55 -8.46 23.08
N PHE A 21 8.82 -8.43 21.78
CA PHE A 21 7.82 -8.80 20.77
C PHE A 21 7.41 -10.28 20.85
N ARG A 22 8.32 -11.16 21.25
CA ARG A 22 8.00 -12.57 21.55
C ARG A 22 7.06 -12.66 22.76
N ALA A 23 7.37 -11.95 23.84
CA ALA A 23 6.51 -11.89 25.02
C ALA A 23 5.10 -11.37 24.69
N MET A 24 5.00 -10.31 23.86
CA MET A 24 3.73 -9.81 23.32
C MET A 24 2.97 -10.91 22.58
N ARG A 25 3.61 -11.60 21.64
CA ARG A 25 2.98 -12.70 20.90
C ARG A 25 2.50 -13.83 21.82
N CYS A 26 3.31 -14.24 22.80
CA CYS A 26 2.94 -15.26 23.78
C CYS A 26 1.73 -14.84 24.62
N LYS A 27 1.56 -13.54 24.90
CA LYS A 27 0.40 -12.98 25.58
C LYS A 27 -0.85 -12.83 24.68
N GLY A 28 -0.77 -13.27 23.42
CA GLY A 28 -1.89 -13.25 22.48
C GLY A 28 -1.94 -12.03 21.55
N VAL A 29 -0.91 -11.18 21.55
CA VAL A 29 -0.80 -10.06 20.60
C VAL A 29 -0.65 -10.61 19.18
N LYS A 30 -1.44 -10.05 18.26
CA LYS A 30 -1.50 -10.46 16.85
C LYS A 30 -0.94 -9.40 15.92
N ALA A 31 -1.07 -8.13 16.27
CA ALA A 31 -0.64 -7.01 15.44
C ALA A 31 0.05 -5.90 16.24
N ILE A 32 1.02 -5.24 15.60
CA ILE A 32 1.68 -4.02 16.05
C ILE A 32 1.33 -2.87 15.12
N ILE A 33 0.91 -1.74 15.69
CA ILE A 33 0.67 -0.49 14.96
C ILE A 33 1.70 0.55 15.43
N SER A 34 2.62 0.98 14.58
CA SER A 34 3.66 1.94 14.96
C SER A 34 3.33 3.34 14.49
N LYS A 35 3.61 4.38 15.28
CA LYS A 35 3.67 5.75 14.79
C LYS A 35 4.67 5.78 13.64
N VAL A 36 4.28 6.37 12.52
CA VAL A 36 5.18 6.59 11.38
C VAL A 36 5.48 8.07 11.18
N SER A 37 4.56 8.94 11.59
CA SER A 37 4.71 10.39 11.40
C SER A 37 3.73 11.20 12.25
N GLU A 38 4.01 12.49 12.35
CA GLU A 38 3.14 13.52 12.91
C GLU A 38 3.29 14.80 12.07
N ASP A 39 2.17 15.49 11.82
CA ASP A 39 2.12 16.69 10.97
C ASP A 39 2.83 16.43 9.61
N THR A 40 3.49 17.43 9.05
CA THR A 40 4.13 17.41 7.74
C THR A 40 5.64 17.27 7.83
N TYR A 41 6.19 17.17 9.05
CA TYR A 41 7.63 17.24 9.29
C TYR A 41 8.18 16.10 10.17
N TYR A 42 7.41 15.55 11.11
CA TYR A 42 7.97 14.58 12.05
C TYR A 42 7.88 13.15 11.51
N TYR A 43 9.03 12.48 11.33
CA TYR A 43 9.12 11.06 11.03
C TYR A 43 9.60 10.31 12.28
N ASP A 44 8.88 9.26 12.67
CA ASP A 44 9.29 8.45 13.83
C ASP A 44 10.53 7.59 13.48
N PRO A 45 11.70 7.86 14.10
CA PRO A 45 12.94 7.16 13.76
C PRO A 45 12.94 5.69 14.18
N THR A 46 12.10 5.31 15.16
CA THR A 46 12.05 3.95 15.70
C THR A 46 11.19 3.01 14.86
N ALA A 47 10.24 3.55 14.09
CA ALA A 47 9.21 2.81 13.38
C ALA A 47 9.78 1.68 12.50
N LYS A 48 10.75 2.01 11.63
CA LYS A 48 11.35 1.02 10.71
C LYS A 48 11.97 -0.16 11.45
N GLY A 49 12.72 0.12 12.52
CA GLY A 49 13.40 -0.90 13.31
C GLY A 49 12.42 -1.77 14.09
N ASN A 50 11.51 -1.13 14.82
CA ASN A 50 10.53 -1.81 15.66
C ASN A 50 9.56 -2.66 14.82
N LEU A 51 9.05 -2.14 13.71
CA LEU A 51 8.20 -2.91 12.79
C LEU A 51 8.94 -4.11 12.16
N SER A 52 10.23 -3.96 11.84
CA SER A 52 11.03 -5.07 11.31
C SER A 52 11.16 -6.20 12.34
N ARG A 53 11.44 -5.86 13.61
CA ARG A 53 11.56 -6.84 14.69
C ARG A 53 10.22 -7.48 15.04
N ALA A 54 9.14 -6.70 15.14
CA ALA A 54 7.79 -7.22 15.33
C ALA A 54 7.41 -8.24 14.24
N LYS A 55 7.64 -7.88 12.97
CA LYS A 55 7.38 -8.77 11.84
C LYS A 55 8.20 -10.06 11.91
N SER A 56 9.46 -10.01 12.34
CA SER A 56 10.29 -11.20 12.49
C SER A 56 9.76 -12.19 13.54
N MET A 57 9.00 -11.71 14.53
CA MET A 57 8.34 -12.55 15.54
C MET A 57 6.97 -13.07 15.09
N GLY A 58 6.56 -12.79 13.85
CA GLY A 58 5.30 -13.27 13.27
C GLY A 58 4.09 -12.34 13.50
N LEU A 59 4.30 -11.18 14.12
CA LEU A 59 3.24 -10.19 14.33
C LEU A 59 2.89 -9.48 13.03
N LYS A 60 1.60 -9.17 12.83
CA LYS A 60 1.17 -8.31 11.73
C LYS A 60 1.62 -6.86 12.01
N ILE A 61 1.93 -6.11 10.96
CA ILE A 61 2.47 -4.76 11.09
C ILE A 61 1.62 -3.71 10.35
N HIS A 62 1.39 -2.60 11.02
CA HIS A 62 0.62 -1.45 10.56
C HIS A 62 1.30 -0.15 10.98
N GLY A 63 0.80 0.98 10.47
CA GLY A 63 1.28 2.30 10.86
C GLY A 63 0.14 3.21 11.30
N TYR A 64 0.46 4.26 12.06
CA TYR A 64 -0.45 5.37 12.31
C TYR A 64 0.26 6.72 12.13
N HIS A 65 -0.53 7.74 11.80
CA HIS A 65 -0.08 9.12 11.66
C HIS A 65 -0.86 9.98 12.65
N PHE A 66 -0.14 10.66 13.54
CA PHE A 66 -0.73 11.61 14.50
C PHE A 66 -1.10 12.89 13.75
N ALA A 67 -2.40 13.14 13.59
CA ALA A 67 -2.92 14.25 12.83
C ALA A 67 -2.79 15.57 13.58
N ARG A 68 -2.37 16.63 12.90
CA ARG A 68 -2.40 18.03 13.37
C ARG A 68 -3.27 18.93 12.48
N PHE A 69 -3.82 18.38 11.40
CA PHE A 69 -4.54 19.15 10.41
C PHE A 69 -5.84 19.75 10.97
N THR A 70 -6.11 21.00 10.59
CA THR A 70 -7.36 21.70 10.91
C THR A 70 -8.16 22.06 9.65
N THR A 71 -7.56 21.87 8.47
CA THR A 71 -8.16 22.18 7.16
C THR A 71 -8.07 21.00 6.21
N VAL A 72 -8.91 20.98 5.18
CA VAL A 72 -8.87 19.95 4.13
C VAL A 72 -7.55 19.95 3.37
N SER A 73 -6.93 21.13 3.18
CA SER A 73 -5.61 21.23 2.55
C SER A 73 -4.51 20.62 3.43
N GLY A 74 -4.50 20.98 4.72
CA GLY A 74 -3.58 20.39 5.71
C GLY A 74 -3.72 18.86 5.78
N ALA A 75 -4.94 18.35 5.80
CA ALA A 75 -5.20 16.91 5.82
C ALA A 75 -4.63 16.18 4.59
N LYS A 76 -4.62 16.83 3.43
CA LYS A 76 -3.98 16.26 2.24
C LYS A 76 -2.45 16.28 2.36
N SER A 77 -1.86 17.38 2.82
CA SER A 77 -0.42 17.50 3.03
C SER A 77 0.10 16.46 4.02
N GLU A 78 -0.56 16.32 5.17
CA GLU A 78 -0.27 15.31 6.17
C GLU A 78 -0.45 13.89 5.62
N ALA A 79 -1.51 13.60 4.84
CA ALA A 79 -1.68 12.29 4.24
C ALA A 79 -0.55 11.93 3.26
N TYR A 80 -0.07 12.88 2.45
CA TYR A 80 1.10 12.64 1.58
C TYR A 80 2.36 12.37 2.39
N TYR A 81 2.55 13.10 3.49
CA TYR A 81 3.68 12.89 4.39
C TYR A 81 3.59 11.54 5.10
N ALA A 82 2.44 11.18 5.65
CA ALA A 82 2.16 9.88 6.24
C ALA A 82 2.47 8.72 5.27
N VAL A 83 2.08 8.84 3.99
CA VAL A 83 2.41 7.85 2.96
C VAL A 83 3.93 7.76 2.71
N LYS A 84 4.62 8.90 2.65
CA LYS A 84 6.10 8.94 2.50
C LYS A 84 6.77 8.23 3.69
N CYS A 85 6.35 8.55 4.91
CA CYS A 85 6.89 8.01 6.15
C CYS A 85 6.58 6.52 6.33
N ALA A 86 5.35 6.08 6.05
CA ALA A 86 4.97 4.67 6.08
C ALA A 86 5.82 3.83 5.11
N ARG A 87 6.13 4.35 3.93
CA ARG A 87 7.04 3.69 2.97
C ARG A 87 8.48 3.62 3.51
N ALA A 88 8.97 4.69 4.13
CA ALA A 88 10.29 4.72 4.76
C ALA A 88 10.41 3.72 5.91
N ALA A 89 9.36 3.61 6.73
CA ALA A 89 9.20 2.63 7.81
C ALA A 89 8.94 1.19 7.33
N ARG A 90 8.85 0.97 6.00
CA ARG A 90 8.55 -0.33 5.38
C ARG A 90 7.20 -0.94 5.76
N VAL A 91 6.20 -0.10 6.07
CA VAL A 91 4.81 -0.56 6.22
C VAL A 91 4.32 -1.09 4.87
N PRO A 92 3.92 -2.37 4.77
CA PRO A 92 3.59 -2.99 3.49
C PRO A 92 2.29 -2.42 2.92
N LYS A 93 2.18 -2.32 1.59
CA LYS A 93 0.89 -2.03 0.95
C LYS A 93 -0.17 -3.04 1.38
N GLY A 94 -1.40 -2.58 1.54
CA GLY A 94 -2.50 -3.36 2.09
C GLY A 94 -2.52 -3.46 3.61
N ALA A 95 -1.48 -3.01 4.33
CA ALA A 95 -1.56 -2.76 5.77
C ALA A 95 -2.49 -1.57 6.04
N VAL A 96 -2.93 -1.47 7.29
CA VAL A 96 -3.62 -0.28 7.79
C VAL A 96 -2.61 0.84 8.02
N LEU A 97 -2.94 2.03 7.53
CA LEU A 97 -2.33 3.29 7.92
C LEU A 97 -3.44 4.13 8.56
N VAL A 98 -3.42 4.17 9.89
CA VAL A 98 -4.44 4.83 10.72
C VAL A 98 -4.19 6.33 10.73
N CYS A 99 -5.27 7.12 10.63
CA CYS A 99 -5.23 8.52 11.04
C CYS A 99 -5.58 8.57 12.52
N ASP A 100 -4.64 9.02 13.33
CA ASP A 100 -4.80 9.24 14.75
C ASP A 100 -5.28 10.68 14.94
N PHE A 101 -6.60 10.83 15.16
CA PHE A 101 -7.31 12.10 15.17
C PHE A 101 -7.71 12.46 16.59
N GLU A 102 -6.81 13.14 17.30
CA GLU A 102 -6.99 13.46 18.72
C GLU A 102 -6.47 14.84 19.14
N SER A 103 -6.00 15.65 18.18
CA SER A 103 -5.39 16.95 18.47
C SER A 103 -6.35 18.13 18.36
N TYR A 104 -7.44 17.96 17.61
CA TYR A 104 -8.34 19.06 17.29
C TYR A 104 -9.75 18.59 16.90
N ASN A 105 -10.79 19.25 17.42
CA ASN A 105 -12.18 18.90 17.17
C ASN A 105 -13.01 20.15 16.78
N ARG A 106 -13.59 20.16 15.57
CA ARG A 106 -14.51 21.21 15.06
C ARG A 106 -15.95 20.72 14.84
N GLY A 107 -16.30 19.56 15.38
CA GLY A 107 -17.61 18.96 15.14
C GLY A 107 -17.70 18.18 13.82
N TRP A 108 -18.87 17.56 13.62
CA TRP A 108 -19.10 16.50 12.66
C TRP A 108 -18.73 16.85 11.20
N THR A 109 -19.12 18.04 10.75
CA THR A 109 -19.00 18.44 9.34
C THR A 109 -17.54 18.65 8.95
N GLU A 110 -16.81 19.46 9.71
CA GLU A 110 -15.42 19.84 9.49
C GLU A 110 -14.48 18.65 9.69
N ASN A 111 -14.60 17.95 10.82
CA ASN A 111 -13.80 16.75 11.10
C ASN A 111 -14.05 15.68 10.04
N GLY A 112 -15.30 15.52 9.61
CA GLY A 112 -15.65 14.62 8.52
C GLY A 112 -14.98 15.02 7.20
N ALA A 113 -14.93 16.31 6.87
CA ALA A 113 -14.32 16.79 5.63
C ALA A 113 -12.81 16.52 5.59
N THR A 114 -12.10 16.82 6.68
CA THR A 114 -10.65 16.63 6.78
C THR A 114 -10.25 15.16 6.80
N THR A 115 -10.88 14.34 7.63
CA THR A 115 -10.60 12.90 7.72
C THR A 115 -10.94 12.15 6.43
N ARG A 116 -12.03 12.51 5.72
CA ARG A 116 -12.32 11.96 4.38
C ARG A 116 -11.25 12.34 3.35
N ALA A 117 -10.73 13.57 3.39
CA ALA A 117 -9.66 14.02 2.50
C ALA A 117 -8.36 13.23 2.74
N PHE A 118 -7.98 13.04 4.01
CA PHE A 118 -6.85 12.21 4.40
C PHE A 118 -7.04 10.76 3.92
N ALA A 119 -8.18 10.13 4.25
CA ALA A 119 -8.50 8.76 3.89
C ALA A 119 -8.40 8.47 2.38
N LYS A 120 -8.83 9.42 1.54
CA LYS A 120 -8.78 9.30 0.08
C LYS A 120 -7.35 9.08 -0.42
N ILE A 121 -6.38 9.82 0.12
CA ILE A 121 -4.96 9.71 -0.28
C ILE A 121 -4.35 8.42 0.24
N ILE A 122 -4.62 8.03 1.47
CA ILE A 122 -4.14 6.77 2.07
C ILE A 122 -4.60 5.56 1.25
N LYS A 123 -5.90 5.51 0.92
CA LYS A 123 -6.48 4.47 0.08
C LYS A 123 -5.87 4.46 -1.32
N ALA A 124 -5.70 5.63 -1.94
CA ALA A 124 -5.05 5.75 -3.26
C ALA A 124 -3.59 5.32 -3.26
N ALA A 125 -2.88 5.46 -2.14
CA ALA A 125 -1.50 4.99 -1.97
C ALA A 125 -1.38 3.46 -1.81
N GLY A 126 -2.51 2.76 -1.68
CA GLY A 126 -2.58 1.31 -1.56
C GLY A 126 -2.56 0.79 -0.12
N TYR A 127 -2.86 1.65 0.86
CA TYR A 127 -3.07 1.26 2.26
C TYR A 127 -4.56 1.15 2.56
N ARG A 128 -4.89 0.38 3.59
CA ARG A 128 -6.21 0.44 4.22
C ARG A 128 -6.21 1.62 5.18
N TYR A 129 -7.36 2.23 5.35
CA TYR A 129 -7.54 3.38 6.23
C TYR A 129 -8.42 2.97 7.41
N ASP A 130 -8.06 3.44 8.59
CA ASP A 130 -8.93 3.50 9.75
C ASP A 130 -8.74 4.83 10.46
N LEU A 131 -9.67 5.20 11.34
CA LEU A 131 -9.56 6.39 12.18
C LEU A 131 -9.46 5.98 13.65
N TYR A 132 -8.51 6.56 14.36
CA TYR A 132 -8.40 6.49 15.80
C TYR A 132 -8.85 7.81 16.44
N THR A 133 -9.56 7.71 17.57
CA THR A 133 -10.01 8.84 18.39
C THR A 133 -10.44 8.35 19.78
N MET A 134 -10.58 9.24 20.76
CA MET A 134 -11.19 8.92 22.06
C MET A 134 -12.72 8.78 22.00
N GLY A 135 -13.26 8.03 22.97
CA GLY A 135 -14.69 7.74 23.10
C GLY A 135 -15.61 8.96 23.11
N GLY A 136 -15.15 10.09 23.67
CA GLY A 136 -15.92 11.34 23.70
C GLY A 136 -16.09 12.02 22.35
N TRP A 137 -15.34 11.62 21.31
CA TRP A 137 -15.34 12.26 19.99
C TRP A 137 -16.05 11.42 18.92
N THR A 138 -16.61 10.26 19.27
CA THR A 138 -17.30 9.38 18.30
C THR A 138 -18.47 10.06 17.60
N ASN A 139 -19.16 10.99 18.27
CA ASN A 139 -20.24 11.80 17.69
C ASN A 139 -19.74 13.06 16.95
N SER A 140 -18.43 13.29 16.90
CA SER A 140 -17.81 14.43 16.22
C SER A 140 -17.17 14.05 14.89
N VAL A 141 -17.20 12.78 14.48
CA VAL A 141 -16.58 12.35 13.22
C VAL A 141 -17.28 11.14 12.62
N SER A 142 -17.37 11.15 11.29
CA SER A 142 -17.96 10.09 10.46
C SER A 142 -17.07 8.84 10.39
N ILE A 143 -16.90 8.13 11.52
CA ILE A 143 -16.08 6.91 11.59
C ILE A 143 -16.79 5.69 11.00
N ASN A 144 -18.07 5.47 11.36
CA ASN A 144 -18.76 4.18 11.16
C ASN A 144 -19.89 4.22 10.11
N ASN A 145 -19.91 5.21 9.21
CA ASN A 145 -21.07 5.47 8.35
C ASN A 145 -21.27 4.44 7.21
N SER A 146 -20.49 3.35 7.13
CA SER A 146 -20.61 2.35 6.06
C SER A 146 -20.16 0.94 6.47
N GLY A 147 -20.43 0.57 7.73
CA GLY A 147 -20.00 -0.69 8.34
C GLY A 147 -18.80 -0.53 9.26
N ARG A 148 -18.41 -1.62 9.94
CA ARG A 148 -17.43 -1.61 11.04
C ARG A 148 -16.11 -0.92 10.67
N ALA A 149 -15.90 0.26 11.24
CA ALA A 149 -14.69 1.07 11.16
C ALA A 149 -14.43 1.73 12.52
N GLY A 150 -13.20 2.21 12.73
CA GLY A 150 -12.75 2.95 13.90
C GLY A 150 -11.99 2.12 14.92
N TRP A 151 -11.03 2.78 15.54
CA TRP A 151 -10.26 2.29 16.68
C TRP A 151 -10.42 3.30 17.82
N ILE A 152 -11.19 2.94 18.83
CA ILE A 152 -11.62 3.91 19.85
C ILE A 152 -10.82 3.74 21.13
N ALA A 153 -10.37 4.84 21.74
CA ALA A 153 -9.73 4.83 23.05
C ALA A 153 -10.70 5.16 24.18
N ASN A 154 -10.67 4.35 25.25
CA ASN A 154 -11.32 4.63 26.52
C ASN A 154 -10.70 3.71 27.60
N TYR A 155 -10.23 4.27 28.72
CA TYR A 155 -9.44 3.55 29.72
C TYR A 155 -10.20 3.45 31.05
N PRO A 156 -11.16 2.53 31.20
CA PRO A 156 -11.88 2.35 32.45
C PRO A 156 -10.92 1.81 33.53
N TYR A 157 -11.14 2.22 34.78
CA TYR A 157 -10.34 1.79 35.92
C TYR A 157 -10.43 0.25 36.16
N HIS A 158 -11.60 -0.34 35.89
CA HIS A 158 -11.84 -1.79 35.98
C HIS A 158 -12.33 -2.36 34.64
N PRO A 159 -11.44 -2.67 33.68
CA PRO A 159 -11.82 -3.11 32.33
C PRO A 159 -12.28 -4.57 32.25
N SER A 160 -12.23 -5.34 33.36
CA SER A 160 -12.52 -6.78 33.32
C SER A 160 -13.98 -7.04 32.93
N GLY A 161 -14.21 -7.93 31.97
CA GLY A 161 -15.56 -8.27 31.46
C GLY A 161 -16.15 -7.25 30.47
N MET A 162 -15.59 -6.04 30.36
CA MET A 162 -16.13 -5.00 29.49
C MET A 162 -15.91 -5.27 28.00
N LYS A 163 -16.85 -4.79 27.17
CA LYS A 163 -16.80 -4.86 25.70
C LYS A 163 -17.20 -3.53 25.05
N LEU A 164 -16.54 -2.44 25.44
CA LEU A 164 -16.85 -1.10 24.90
C LEU A 164 -16.55 -1.03 23.41
N TYR A 165 -17.35 -0.25 22.67
CA TYR A 165 -17.16 -0.01 21.23
C TYR A 165 -17.12 -1.29 20.38
N SER A 166 -17.85 -2.34 20.77
CA SER A 166 -17.86 -3.64 20.07
C SER A 166 -18.37 -3.58 18.61
N SER A 167 -19.03 -2.50 18.22
CA SER A 167 -19.45 -2.21 16.85
C SER A 167 -18.34 -1.64 15.96
N TYR A 168 -17.22 -1.19 16.53
CA TYR A 168 -16.03 -0.63 15.86
C TYR A 168 -14.98 -1.72 15.56
N ASN A 169 -13.87 -1.40 14.88
CA ASN A 169 -12.82 -2.39 14.59
C ASN A 169 -12.05 -2.80 15.85
N ALA A 170 -11.73 -1.84 16.71
CA ALA A 170 -10.90 -2.07 17.90
C ALA A 170 -11.23 -1.08 19.03
N TRP A 171 -10.91 -1.50 20.25
CA TRP A 171 -10.98 -0.64 21.44
C TRP A 171 -9.64 -0.70 22.18
N GLN A 172 -8.95 0.44 22.28
CA GLN A 172 -7.78 0.62 23.14
C GLN A 172 -8.25 0.82 24.57
N TRP A 173 -8.04 -0.20 25.40
CA TRP A 173 -8.62 -0.29 26.73
C TRP A 173 -7.63 0.07 27.84
N THR A 174 -6.33 0.17 27.53
CA THR A 174 -5.30 0.62 28.48
C THR A 174 -4.11 1.23 27.76
N SER A 175 -3.43 2.15 28.47
CA SER A 175 -2.11 2.70 28.15
C SER A 175 -1.00 2.25 29.11
N GLY A 176 -1.26 1.19 29.87
CA GLY A 176 -0.48 0.82 31.06
C GLY A 176 0.05 -0.61 31.07
N ALA A 177 0.00 -1.34 29.95
CA ALA A 177 0.44 -2.72 29.96
C ALA A 177 1.96 -2.85 29.99
N HIS A 178 2.45 -3.88 30.68
CA HIS A 178 3.86 -4.25 30.69
C HIS A 178 4.08 -5.61 30.03
N PHE A 179 5.25 -5.76 29.41
CA PHE A 179 5.71 -7.00 28.78
C PHE A 179 7.18 -7.25 29.15
N THR A 180 7.52 -8.51 29.40
CA THR A 180 8.88 -8.94 29.72
C THR A 180 9.88 -8.46 28.66
N GLY A 181 11.05 -7.99 29.12
CA GLY A 181 12.12 -7.49 28.26
C GLY A 181 11.98 -6.01 27.85
N SER A 182 11.08 -5.26 28.49
CA SER A 182 10.99 -3.80 28.37
C SER A 182 10.45 -3.18 29.66
N SER A 183 10.98 -2.00 30.04
CA SER A 183 10.45 -1.18 31.13
C SER A 183 9.34 -0.22 30.68
N SER A 184 9.10 -0.09 29.38
CA SER A 184 8.07 0.80 28.85
C SER A 184 6.66 0.32 29.21
N ARG A 185 5.74 1.28 29.30
CA ARG A 185 4.31 1.03 29.24
C ARG A 185 3.86 0.91 27.78
N PHE A 186 2.86 0.09 27.55
CA PHE A 186 2.31 -0.18 26.23
C PHE A 186 0.81 0.02 26.20
N ASP A 187 0.37 0.62 25.09
CA ASP A 187 -1.02 0.75 24.75
C ASP A 187 -1.53 -0.58 24.18
N VAL A 188 -2.68 -1.05 24.69
CA VAL A 188 -3.23 -2.35 24.32
C VAL A 188 -4.69 -2.21 23.91
N SER A 189 -5.01 -2.85 22.80
CA SER A 189 -6.35 -2.89 22.26
C SER A 189 -6.88 -4.30 22.06
N VAL A 190 -8.19 -4.45 22.25
CA VAL A 190 -8.96 -5.60 21.80
C VAL A 190 -9.41 -5.37 20.36
N ALA A 191 -9.30 -6.37 19.51
CA ALA A 191 -9.79 -6.33 18.12
C ALA A 191 -11.15 -7.04 18.01
N TYR A 192 -12.17 -6.34 17.55
CA TYR A 192 -13.51 -6.89 17.31
C TYR A 192 -13.71 -7.41 15.90
N SER A 193 -12.78 -7.11 14.98
CA SER A 193 -12.76 -7.65 13.63
C SER A 193 -11.37 -8.17 13.27
N ASP A 194 -11.27 -8.84 12.12
CA ASP A 194 -9.99 -9.28 11.56
C ASP A 194 -9.18 -8.11 10.94
N PHE A 195 -9.67 -6.87 11.05
CA PHE A 195 -9.18 -5.74 10.28
C PHE A 195 -7.67 -5.53 10.45
N TYR A 196 -7.17 -5.59 11.68
CA TYR A 196 -5.73 -5.52 11.98
C TYR A 196 -5.08 -6.91 12.04
N THR A 197 -5.81 -7.95 12.44
CA THR A 197 -5.20 -9.26 12.79
C THR A 197 -4.96 -10.17 11.59
N LYS A 198 -5.65 -9.98 10.45
CA LYS A 198 -5.30 -10.64 9.19
C LYS A 198 -4.04 -10.07 8.54
N GLY A 199 -3.60 -8.90 8.99
CA GLY A 199 -2.46 -8.16 8.46
C GLY A 199 -2.75 -7.47 7.13
N ALA A 200 -1.69 -7.28 6.34
CA ALA A 200 -1.80 -6.56 5.08
C ALA A 200 -2.64 -7.34 4.06
N THR A 201 -3.76 -6.76 3.64
CA THR A 201 -4.59 -7.29 2.56
C THR A 201 -4.54 -6.32 1.40
N SER A 202 -4.06 -6.78 0.25
CA SER A 202 -4.20 -6.00 -0.97
C SER A 202 -5.69 -5.79 -1.23
N ALA A 203 -6.15 -4.54 -1.26
CA ALA A 203 -7.47 -4.24 -1.79
C ALA A 203 -7.48 -4.73 -3.25
N LYS A 204 -8.23 -5.79 -3.54
CA LYS A 204 -8.45 -6.21 -4.92
C LYS A 204 -9.04 -4.99 -5.65
N PRO A 205 -8.51 -4.63 -6.83
CA PRO A 205 -9.03 -3.49 -7.55
C PRO A 205 -10.50 -3.76 -7.89
N LYS A 206 -11.38 -2.76 -7.76
CA LYS A 206 -12.75 -2.87 -8.27
C LYS A 206 -12.66 -3.20 -9.76
N ASN A 207 -13.34 -4.28 -10.18
CA ASN A 207 -13.40 -4.65 -11.58
C ASN A 207 -14.23 -3.58 -12.31
N LYS A 208 -13.57 -2.70 -13.06
CA LYS A 208 -14.25 -1.67 -13.86
C LYS A 208 -14.75 -2.18 -15.21
N HIS A 209 -14.57 -3.47 -15.49
CA HIS A 209 -14.85 -4.07 -16.80
C HIS A 209 -14.13 -3.37 -17.97
N GLU A 210 -13.00 -2.73 -17.69
CA GLU A 210 -12.11 -2.12 -18.67
C GLU A 210 -10.99 -3.12 -19.01
N TYR A 211 -10.93 -3.53 -20.28
CA TYR A 211 -9.95 -4.49 -20.76
C TYR A 211 -8.99 -3.85 -21.76
N PHE A 212 -7.84 -4.49 -21.99
CA PHE A 212 -6.96 -4.11 -23.09
C PHE A 212 -7.67 -4.34 -24.43
N ASP A 213 -7.51 -3.38 -25.34
CA ASP A 213 -8.01 -3.38 -26.72
C ASP A 213 -6.90 -3.64 -27.75
N TRP A 214 -5.64 -3.66 -27.31
CA TRP A 214 -4.44 -3.93 -28.10
C TRP A 214 -3.59 -5.05 -27.48
N ASN A 215 -2.68 -5.64 -28.27
CA ASN A 215 -1.84 -6.78 -27.88
C ASN A 215 -0.42 -6.37 -27.42
N PRO A 216 -0.17 -6.07 -26.13
CA PRO A 216 1.18 -5.87 -25.61
C PRO A 216 1.98 -7.16 -25.64
N ALA A 217 3.19 -7.15 -26.20
CA ALA A 217 4.09 -8.30 -26.13
C ALA A 217 4.44 -8.68 -24.68
N TRP A 218 4.54 -7.70 -23.79
CA TRP A 218 4.86 -7.93 -22.38
C TRP A 218 3.90 -7.18 -21.45
N ILE A 219 3.44 -7.88 -20.42
CA ILE A 219 2.58 -7.35 -19.37
C ILE A 219 3.17 -7.65 -17.98
N TYR A 220 2.60 -7.03 -16.95
CA TYR A 220 2.81 -7.43 -15.58
C TYR A 220 1.54 -7.24 -14.72
N PRO A 221 1.29 -8.13 -13.75
CA PRO A 221 0.19 -7.97 -12.82
C PRO A 221 0.43 -6.82 -11.83
N ARG A 222 -0.60 -6.01 -11.59
CA ARG A 222 -0.65 -4.99 -10.52
C ARG A 222 -0.94 -5.62 -9.16
N PHE A 223 -1.65 -6.75 -9.18
CA PHE A 223 -2.05 -7.58 -8.05
C PHE A 223 -1.78 -9.04 -8.38
N THR A 224 -1.89 -9.94 -7.40
CA THR A 224 -1.82 -11.38 -7.70
C THR A 224 -2.93 -11.76 -8.69
N VAL A 225 -2.57 -12.43 -9.78
CA VAL A 225 -3.53 -12.90 -10.79
C VAL A 225 -3.44 -14.41 -10.94
N ALA A 226 -4.60 -15.05 -11.05
CA ALA A 226 -4.70 -16.45 -11.39
C ALA A 226 -4.46 -16.66 -12.90
N ALA A 227 -3.92 -17.83 -13.23
CA ALA A 227 -3.70 -18.30 -14.59
C ALA A 227 -4.35 -19.67 -14.78
N TYR A 228 -4.88 -19.89 -15.98
CA TYR A 228 -5.82 -20.97 -16.30
C TYR A 228 -5.36 -21.74 -17.54
N ARG A 229 -5.84 -22.98 -17.71
CA ARG A 229 -5.53 -23.79 -18.91
C ARG A 229 -6.32 -23.32 -20.12
N THR A 230 -7.54 -22.82 -19.93
CA THR A 230 -8.40 -22.37 -21.02
C THR A 230 -8.85 -20.92 -20.83
N LYS A 231 -9.23 -20.27 -21.93
CA LYS A 231 -9.76 -18.90 -21.90
C LYS A 231 -11.10 -18.78 -21.15
N ALA A 232 -11.90 -19.85 -21.13
CA ALA A 232 -13.25 -19.85 -20.58
C ALA A 232 -13.25 -19.84 -19.04
N GLU A 233 -12.19 -20.34 -18.40
CA GLU A 233 -12.09 -20.42 -16.93
C GLU A 233 -11.65 -19.10 -16.28
N VAL A 234 -11.04 -18.21 -17.07
CA VAL A 234 -10.48 -16.96 -16.56
C VAL A 234 -11.57 -16.12 -15.89
N GLY A 235 -11.36 -15.77 -14.62
CA GLY A 235 -12.29 -14.94 -13.85
C GLY A 235 -13.38 -15.70 -13.09
N HIS A 236 -13.55 -17.01 -13.31
CA HIS A 236 -14.56 -17.84 -12.64
C HIS A 236 -14.07 -18.51 -11.35
N GLY A 237 -12.78 -18.41 -11.05
CA GLY A 237 -12.18 -18.95 -9.81
C GLY A 237 -11.99 -20.49 -9.78
N LYS A 238 -12.62 -21.23 -10.70
CA LYS A 238 -12.41 -22.67 -10.92
C LYS A 238 -11.29 -22.90 -11.94
N GLY A 239 -10.59 -24.05 -11.87
CA GLY A 239 -9.56 -24.43 -12.85
C GLY A 239 -8.26 -23.61 -12.78
N ILE A 240 -7.94 -23.01 -11.63
CA ILE A 240 -6.71 -22.24 -11.44
C ILE A 240 -5.51 -23.18 -11.44
N VAL A 241 -4.57 -22.94 -12.34
CA VAL A 241 -3.33 -23.72 -12.47
C VAL A 241 -2.19 -23.07 -11.69
N LYS A 242 -2.15 -21.73 -11.68
CA LYS A 242 -1.01 -20.98 -11.12
C LYS A 242 -1.44 -19.58 -10.69
N TYR A 243 -0.75 -19.05 -9.68
CA TYR A 243 -0.82 -17.63 -9.34
C TYR A 243 0.47 -16.91 -9.74
N TYR A 244 0.33 -15.78 -10.44
CA TYR A 244 1.42 -14.85 -10.69
C TYR A 244 1.38 -13.71 -9.66
N LYS A 245 2.53 -13.45 -9.02
CA LYS A 245 2.68 -12.36 -8.05
C LYS A 245 2.66 -11.00 -8.78
N PRO A 246 2.35 -9.90 -8.06
CA PRO A 246 2.51 -8.56 -8.61
C PRO A 246 3.91 -8.35 -9.22
N TYR A 247 3.98 -7.60 -10.31
CA TYR A 247 5.21 -7.24 -11.03
C TYR A 247 5.95 -8.40 -11.69
N THR A 248 5.41 -9.63 -11.68
CA THR A 248 5.94 -10.70 -12.53
C THR A 248 5.82 -10.32 -14.01
N LYS A 249 6.92 -10.38 -14.76
CA LYS A 249 6.92 -10.13 -16.21
C LYS A 249 6.31 -11.33 -16.93
N LEU A 250 5.29 -11.11 -17.73
CA LEU A 250 4.61 -12.14 -18.49
C LEU A 250 4.67 -11.81 -19.98
N HIS A 251 5.04 -12.81 -20.78
CA HIS A 251 5.11 -12.69 -22.23
C HIS A 251 3.79 -13.13 -22.86
N VAL A 252 3.20 -12.24 -23.64
CA VAL A 252 1.88 -12.43 -24.24
C VAL A 252 2.05 -13.00 -25.64
N LYS A 253 1.34 -14.09 -25.91
CA LYS A 253 1.18 -14.64 -27.26
C LYS A 253 0.15 -13.82 -28.03
N GLN A 254 -1.04 -13.62 -27.44
CA GLN A 254 -2.12 -12.87 -28.05
C GLN A 254 -3.13 -12.33 -27.04
N LEU A 255 -3.82 -11.25 -27.43
CA LEU A 255 -5.04 -10.77 -26.82
C LEU A 255 -6.23 -11.47 -27.49
N ILE A 256 -7.10 -12.11 -26.71
CA ILE A 256 -8.33 -12.75 -27.18
C ILE A 256 -9.50 -11.93 -26.64
N LYS A 257 -10.24 -11.31 -27.55
CA LYS A 257 -11.43 -10.51 -27.25
C LYS A 257 -12.69 -11.36 -27.41
N SER A 258 -13.64 -11.18 -26.50
CA SER A 258 -15.01 -11.70 -26.68
C SER A 258 -15.66 -11.03 -27.89
N LYS A 259 -16.48 -11.78 -28.63
CA LYS A 259 -17.25 -11.26 -29.77
C LYS A 259 -18.49 -10.50 -29.33
N SER A 260 -19.02 -10.81 -28.15
CA SER A 260 -20.31 -10.30 -27.64
C SER A 260 -20.18 -9.35 -26.46
N THR A 261 -19.01 -9.29 -25.82
CA THR A 261 -18.81 -8.49 -24.60
C THR A 261 -17.45 -7.78 -24.65
N LYS A 262 -17.26 -6.77 -23.78
CA LYS A 262 -15.95 -6.09 -23.61
C LYS A 262 -14.88 -6.99 -22.96
N TYR A 263 -15.22 -8.23 -22.63
CA TYR A 263 -14.33 -9.18 -21.98
C TYR A 263 -13.14 -9.54 -22.86
N ALA A 264 -11.96 -9.57 -22.26
CA ALA A 264 -10.77 -10.05 -22.94
C ALA A 264 -9.79 -10.74 -21.99
N VAL A 265 -9.01 -11.65 -22.56
CA VAL A 265 -7.96 -12.40 -21.88
C VAL A 265 -6.67 -12.35 -22.68
N PHE A 266 -5.54 -12.48 -21.98
CA PHE A 266 -4.26 -12.73 -22.61
C PHE A 266 -3.98 -14.22 -22.61
N GLN A 267 -3.64 -14.78 -23.77
CA GLN A 267 -2.90 -16.03 -23.83
C GLN A 267 -1.42 -15.70 -23.69
N LEU A 268 -0.75 -16.34 -22.73
CA LEU A 268 0.69 -16.23 -22.52
C LEU A 268 1.43 -17.22 -23.42
N THR A 269 2.72 -16.97 -23.69
CA THR A 269 3.51 -17.87 -24.55
C THR A 269 3.75 -19.25 -23.96
N ASN A 270 3.55 -19.43 -22.65
CA ASN A 270 3.55 -20.74 -22.00
C ASN A 270 2.20 -21.46 -22.07
N GLY A 271 1.26 -20.98 -22.89
CA GLY A 271 -0.05 -21.59 -23.11
C GLY A 271 -1.13 -21.22 -22.08
N LEU A 272 -0.78 -20.62 -20.94
CA LEU A 272 -1.75 -20.24 -19.91
C LEU A 272 -2.50 -18.96 -20.26
N PHE A 273 -3.69 -18.81 -19.67
CA PHE A 273 -4.56 -17.66 -19.87
C PHE A 273 -4.67 -16.82 -18.60
N VAL A 274 -4.61 -15.49 -18.73
CA VAL A 274 -4.81 -14.52 -17.64
C VAL A 274 -5.78 -13.43 -18.07
N THR A 275 -6.42 -12.77 -17.10
CA THR A 275 -7.33 -11.65 -17.39
C THR A 275 -6.62 -10.53 -18.15
N ALA A 276 -7.27 -9.91 -19.15
CA ALA A 276 -6.79 -8.67 -19.78
C ALA A 276 -7.41 -7.42 -19.13
N ASN A 277 -7.88 -7.52 -17.89
CA ASN A 277 -8.49 -6.39 -17.20
C ASN A 277 -7.43 -5.36 -16.76
N ARG A 278 -7.61 -4.10 -17.17
CA ARG A 278 -6.67 -2.99 -16.92
C ARG A 278 -6.57 -2.60 -15.45
N ALA A 279 -7.54 -2.99 -14.62
CA ALA A 279 -7.46 -2.81 -13.18
C ALA A 279 -6.44 -3.77 -12.53
N TRP A 280 -6.21 -4.93 -13.16
CA TRP A 280 -5.37 -6.02 -12.67
C TRP A 280 -4.02 -6.12 -13.39
N ILE A 281 -3.96 -5.75 -14.66
CA ILE A 281 -2.78 -5.88 -15.52
C ILE A 281 -2.33 -4.51 -16.04
N ASN A 282 -1.02 -4.32 -16.15
CA ASN A 282 -0.40 -3.23 -16.91
C ASN A 282 0.42 -3.79 -18.08
N ASN A 283 0.51 -3.07 -19.20
CA ASN A 283 1.55 -3.30 -20.20
C ASN A 283 2.91 -2.90 -19.65
N LEU A 284 3.93 -3.72 -19.91
CA LEU A 284 5.28 -3.55 -19.38
C LEU A 284 6.03 -2.37 -20.00
N TYR A 285 5.81 -2.10 -21.30
CA TYR A 285 6.49 -1.04 -22.05
C TYR A 285 5.55 0.12 -22.36
N TYR A 286 6.04 1.36 -22.33
CA TYR A 286 5.25 2.54 -22.73
C TYR A 286 4.78 2.46 -24.19
N THR A 287 3.62 3.05 -24.48
CA THR A 287 3.08 3.20 -25.84
C THR A 287 3.64 4.48 -26.48
N THR A 288 3.62 4.55 -27.81
CA THR A 288 4.14 5.69 -28.59
C THR A 288 3.17 6.89 -28.66
N SER A 289 2.18 6.95 -27.77
CA SER A 289 1.20 8.03 -27.71
C SER A 289 1.91 9.36 -27.42
N LYS A 290 1.76 10.35 -28.32
CA LYS A 290 2.41 11.66 -28.24
C LYS A 290 2.05 12.35 -26.90
N GLY A 291 3.05 12.85 -26.18
CA GLY A 291 2.88 13.61 -24.93
C GLY A 291 2.55 12.80 -23.67
N ALA A 292 2.41 11.46 -23.77
CA ALA A 292 1.94 10.64 -22.64
C ALA A 292 3.00 10.42 -21.53
N VAL A 293 4.28 10.63 -21.81
CA VAL A 293 5.39 10.38 -20.88
C VAL A 293 6.37 11.54 -20.95
N LYS A 294 6.29 12.46 -20.00
CA LYS A 294 7.17 13.63 -19.92
C LYS A 294 8.35 13.41 -18.98
N ARG A 295 8.15 12.66 -17.90
CA ARG A 295 9.17 12.43 -16.87
C ARG A 295 9.06 11.02 -16.31
N VAL A 296 10.20 10.39 -16.07
CA VAL A 296 10.30 9.08 -15.43
C VAL A 296 11.31 9.07 -14.30
N LYS A 297 11.11 8.16 -13.36
CA LYS A 297 12.02 7.88 -12.25
C LYS A 297 12.53 6.46 -12.35
N SER A 298 13.84 6.28 -12.24
CA SER A 298 14.42 4.96 -12.15
C SER A 298 14.03 4.28 -10.84
N VAL A 299 13.50 3.05 -10.91
CA VAL A 299 12.99 2.30 -9.75
C VAL A 299 14.10 1.50 -9.07
N HIS A 300 14.97 0.86 -9.87
CA HIS A 300 16.03 -0.04 -9.39
C HIS A 300 17.43 0.34 -9.94
N GLY A 301 17.56 1.50 -10.57
CA GLY A 301 18.71 1.87 -11.37
C GLY A 301 18.45 1.68 -12.87
N THR A 302 19.15 2.45 -13.71
CA THR A 302 18.99 2.37 -15.16
C THR A 302 20.26 2.76 -15.90
N ASN A 303 20.47 2.15 -17.06
CA ASN A 303 21.57 2.48 -17.95
C ASN A 303 21.08 3.40 -19.07
N LYS A 304 21.93 4.37 -19.42
CA LYS A 304 21.73 5.34 -20.50
C LYS A 304 22.64 4.99 -21.66
N TYR A 305 22.11 5.04 -22.88
CA TYR A 305 22.82 4.61 -24.09
C TYR A 305 22.74 5.65 -25.20
N LYS A 306 23.79 5.78 -26.02
CA LYS A 306 23.76 6.64 -27.23
C LYS A 306 22.85 6.06 -28.33
N SER A 307 22.55 4.77 -28.27
CA SER A 307 21.79 4.05 -29.30
C SER A 307 20.61 3.30 -28.70
N LYS A 308 19.51 3.21 -29.46
CA LYS A 308 18.31 2.44 -29.11
C LYS A 308 18.53 0.91 -29.03
N LYS A 309 19.68 0.41 -29.51
CA LYS A 309 20.05 -1.02 -29.52
C LYS A 309 20.45 -1.57 -28.14
N PHE A 310 20.99 -0.72 -27.26
CA PHE A 310 21.47 -1.06 -25.90
C PHE A 310 22.69 -1.99 -25.83
N ASP A 311 23.52 -1.99 -26.88
CA ASP A 311 24.80 -2.68 -26.85
C ASP A 311 25.77 -2.01 -25.87
N LYS A 312 26.66 -2.79 -25.25
CA LYS A 312 27.63 -2.30 -24.25
C LYS A 312 28.52 -1.17 -24.80
N LYS A 313 28.90 -1.24 -26.09
CA LYS A 313 29.66 -0.19 -26.80
C LYS A 313 28.95 1.16 -26.89
N HIS A 314 27.64 1.19 -26.67
CA HIS A 314 26.83 2.40 -26.68
C HIS A 314 26.43 2.85 -25.28
N LEU A 315 26.88 2.16 -24.22
CA LEU A 315 26.63 2.56 -22.84
C LEU A 315 27.31 3.90 -22.56
N VAL A 316 26.54 4.86 -22.06
CA VAL A 316 27.03 6.19 -21.66
C VAL A 316 27.29 6.23 -20.17
N ALA A 317 26.31 5.80 -19.37
CA ALA A 317 26.38 5.87 -17.92
C ALA A 317 25.33 4.96 -17.27
N SER A 318 25.57 4.63 -16.00
CA SER A 318 24.63 3.94 -15.12
C SER A 318 24.17 4.87 -14.01
N PHE A 319 22.88 4.85 -13.72
CA PHE A 319 22.24 5.72 -12.75
C PHE A 319 21.59 4.90 -11.64
N ARG A 320 21.71 5.39 -10.40
CA ARG A 320 21.09 4.78 -9.23
C ARG A 320 19.57 4.89 -9.26
N ALA A 321 18.91 4.02 -8.50
CA ALA A 321 17.49 4.16 -8.20
C ALA A 321 17.18 5.56 -7.66
N GLY A 322 16.03 6.10 -8.07
CA GLY A 322 15.56 7.41 -7.66
C GLY A 322 15.88 8.55 -8.64
N THR A 323 16.81 8.33 -9.58
CA THR A 323 17.17 9.33 -10.60
C THR A 323 15.99 9.67 -11.51
N LEU A 324 15.78 10.96 -11.76
CA LEU A 324 14.74 11.49 -12.65
C LEU A 324 15.30 11.75 -14.04
N PHE A 325 14.47 11.51 -15.06
CA PHE A 325 14.81 11.78 -16.46
C PHE A 325 13.63 12.45 -17.17
N ASP A 326 13.92 13.52 -17.90
CA ASP A 326 12.99 14.13 -18.84
C ASP A 326 12.99 13.35 -20.15
N VAL A 327 11.78 13.01 -20.61
CA VAL A 327 11.55 12.17 -21.78
C VAL A 327 11.09 13.05 -22.93
N ALA A 328 11.88 13.06 -24.00
CA ALA A 328 11.53 13.74 -25.24
C ALA A 328 10.46 12.94 -26.02
N LYS A 329 10.66 11.62 -26.19
CA LYS A 329 9.67 10.74 -26.83
C LYS A 329 9.88 9.26 -26.51
N VAL A 330 8.83 8.48 -26.72
CA VAL A 330 8.86 7.01 -26.66
C VAL A 330 9.15 6.45 -28.06
N VAL A 331 10.18 5.61 -28.18
CA VAL A 331 10.63 5.01 -29.44
C VAL A 331 10.39 3.51 -29.44
N LYS A 332 9.71 2.98 -30.46
CA LYS A 332 9.48 1.54 -30.63
C LYS A 332 10.73 0.86 -31.21
N VAL A 333 11.09 -0.29 -30.64
CA VAL A 333 12.19 -1.15 -31.09
C VAL A 333 11.71 -2.59 -31.03
N GLY A 334 11.28 -3.14 -32.17
CA GLY A 334 10.59 -4.44 -32.22
C GLY A 334 9.33 -4.44 -31.33
N SER A 335 9.28 -5.40 -30.40
CA SER A 335 8.16 -5.59 -29.47
C SER A 335 8.26 -4.78 -28.16
N VAL A 336 9.34 -4.00 -28.01
CA VAL A 336 9.63 -3.23 -26.80
C VAL A 336 9.77 -1.74 -27.14
N THR A 337 9.88 -0.90 -26.12
CA THR A 337 10.12 0.54 -26.31
C THR A 337 11.34 1.04 -25.53
N ARG A 338 11.82 2.20 -25.98
CA ARG A 338 12.90 3.00 -25.40
C ARG A 338 12.36 4.40 -25.12
N LEU A 339 12.90 5.07 -24.12
CA LEU A 339 12.63 6.48 -23.88
C LEU A 339 13.83 7.26 -24.38
N GLN A 340 13.61 8.11 -25.37
CA GLN A 340 14.61 9.09 -25.79
C GLN A 340 14.55 10.27 -24.84
N LEU A 341 15.69 10.68 -24.31
CA LEU A 341 15.85 11.84 -23.45
C LEU A 341 16.06 13.11 -24.28
N SER A 342 16.02 14.27 -23.62
CA SER A 342 16.28 15.57 -24.26
C SER A 342 17.67 15.66 -24.90
N ASP A 343 18.67 15.02 -24.31
CA ASP A 343 20.05 14.94 -24.82
C ASP A 343 20.22 13.95 -25.99
N GLY A 344 19.12 13.41 -26.52
CA GLY A 344 19.12 12.45 -27.62
C GLY A 344 19.49 11.01 -27.24
N THR A 345 19.95 10.75 -26.02
CA THR A 345 20.28 9.41 -25.53
C THR A 345 19.02 8.62 -25.13
N TYR A 346 19.20 7.34 -24.78
CA TYR A 346 18.10 6.40 -24.57
C TYR A 346 18.21 5.65 -23.24
N ILE A 347 17.07 5.50 -22.55
CA ILE A 347 16.89 4.58 -21.41
C ILE A 347 15.73 3.61 -21.67
N SER A 348 15.64 2.53 -20.90
CA SER A 348 14.63 1.48 -21.13
C SER A 348 13.21 2.02 -20.99
N GLY A 349 12.32 1.68 -21.93
CA GLY A 349 10.88 1.94 -21.83
C GLY A 349 10.13 0.97 -20.92
N ASN A 350 10.84 0.07 -20.22
CA ASN A 350 10.25 -0.85 -19.27
C ASN A 350 9.79 -0.11 -18.00
N LYS A 351 8.49 -0.12 -17.71
CA LYS A 351 7.87 0.59 -16.58
C LYS A 351 8.32 0.10 -15.21
N LEU A 352 8.84 -1.14 -15.11
CA LEU A 352 9.41 -1.66 -13.86
C LEU A 352 10.85 -1.21 -13.63
N ILE A 353 11.51 -0.67 -14.66
CA ILE A 353 12.86 -0.08 -14.57
C ILE A 353 12.75 1.44 -14.44
N ASN A 354 11.96 2.07 -15.31
CA ASN A 354 11.74 3.51 -15.36
C ASN A 354 10.24 3.82 -15.30
N ASN A 355 9.76 4.23 -14.14
CA ASN A 355 8.34 4.44 -13.88
C ASN A 355 7.94 5.91 -14.09
N PHE A 356 6.73 6.13 -14.60
CA PHE A 356 6.21 7.46 -14.88
C PHE A 356 6.05 8.28 -13.60
N VAL A 357 6.42 9.55 -13.68
CA VAL A 357 6.18 10.57 -12.65
C VAL A 357 5.21 11.56 -13.24
N LYS A 358 4.09 11.78 -12.54
CA LYS A 358 3.09 12.77 -12.92
C LYS A 358 3.65 14.18 -12.77
#